data_AF-F3QSP5-F1
#
_entry.id   AF-F3QSP5-F1
#
_cell.length_a   1.000
_cell.length_b   1.000
_cell.length_c   1.000
_cell.angle_alpha   90.00
_cell.angle_beta   90.00
_cell.angle_gamma   90.00
#
_symmetry.space_group_name_H-M   'P 1'
#
loop_
_entity.id
_entity.type
_entity.pdbx_description
1 polymer ?
#
loop_
_entity_poly.entity_id
_entity_poly.type
_entity_poly.pdbx_seq_one_letter_code
_entity_poly.pdbx_strand_id
1 'polypeptide(L)'
;MGQRLDAYDRFPSGMKEYISQYGWHFSKKMCEWAVSKMKTKDESTGKQKKLDALKKDEVEELLKKYGIKLEKDAGYDCVYAANMGKADYYKSSIADESHLALFIKDYIDDPDGYDGLPFTRFYADCIGSGTPIIWEDMM
;
A
#
# COMPACT_ATOMS: atom_id res chain seq x y z
N MET A 1 -1.27 -3.53 -22.07
CA MET A 1 -2.33 -3.25 -21.09
C MET A 1 -3.34 -2.30 -21.73
N GLY A 2 -4.63 -2.44 -21.38
CA GLY A 2 -5.66 -1.48 -21.78
C GLY A 2 -5.51 -0.16 -21.02
N GLN A 3 -6.01 0.93 -21.59
CA GLN A 3 -6.08 2.22 -20.90
C GLN A 3 -7.00 2.10 -19.67
N ARG A 4 -6.65 2.76 -18.57
CA ARG A 4 -7.51 2.81 -17.38
C ARG A 4 -8.83 3.50 -17.71
N LEU A 5 -9.93 2.99 -17.14
CA LEU A 5 -11.27 3.52 -17.40
C LEU A 5 -11.50 4.89 -16.73
N ASP A 6 -10.74 5.20 -15.69
CA ASP A 6 -10.76 6.47 -14.97
C ASP A 6 -9.91 7.56 -15.65
N ALA A 7 -9.31 7.28 -16.81
CA ALA A 7 -8.45 8.23 -17.54
C ALA A 7 -9.17 9.51 -17.99
N TYR A 8 -10.50 9.47 -18.09
CA TYR A 8 -11.33 10.60 -18.50
C TYR A 8 -12.13 11.21 -17.35
N ASP A 9 -11.94 10.73 -16.12
CA ASP A 9 -12.65 11.24 -14.96
C ASP A 9 -12.20 12.67 -14.61
N ARG A 10 -13.13 13.41 -14.02
CA ARG A 10 -12.86 14.78 -13.56
C ARG A 10 -12.26 14.75 -12.15
N PHE A 11 -10.96 14.49 -12.08
CA PHE A 11 -10.23 14.56 -10.81
C PHE A 11 -10.06 15.99 -10.30
N PRO A 12 -10.03 16.20 -8.96
CA PRO A 12 -9.66 17.48 -8.37
C PRO A 12 -8.22 17.86 -8.74
N SER A 13 -7.90 19.16 -8.68
CA SER A 13 -6.59 19.69 -9.11
C SER A 13 -5.42 19.05 -8.37
N GLY A 14 -5.50 18.92 -7.05
CA GLY A 14 -4.43 18.31 -6.26
C GLY A 14 -4.19 16.83 -6.64
N MET A 15 -5.24 16.08 -6.95
CA MET A 15 -5.11 14.69 -7.42
C MET A 15 -4.43 14.62 -8.78
N LYS A 16 -4.79 15.50 -9.71
CA LYS A 16 -4.14 15.56 -11.03
C LYS A 16 -2.66 15.88 -10.90
N GLU A 17 -2.32 16.82 -10.03
CA GLU A 17 -0.93 17.19 -9.76
C GLU A 17 -0.16 16.01 -9.17
N TYR A 18 -0.73 15.34 -8.17
CA TYR A 18 -0.14 14.14 -7.57
C TYR A 18 0.10 13.05 -8.62
N ILE A 19 -0.91 12.69 -9.40
CA ILE A 19 -0.81 11.64 -10.43
C ILE A 19 0.18 12.03 -11.52
N SER A 20 0.29 13.32 -11.86
CA SER A 20 1.27 13.78 -12.85
C SER A 20 2.74 13.61 -12.40
N GLN A 21 2.99 13.59 -11.09
CA GLN A 21 4.33 13.45 -10.53
C GLN A 21 4.65 12.01 -10.12
N TYR A 22 3.69 11.30 -9.53
CA TYR A 22 3.90 9.98 -8.93
C TYR A 22 3.17 8.84 -9.66
N GLY A 23 2.34 9.15 -10.65
CA GLY A 23 1.45 8.16 -11.26
C GLY A 23 0.43 7.60 -10.28
N TRP A 24 -0.03 6.37 -10.54
CA TRP A 24 -0.88 5.62 -9.61
C TRP A 24 -0.04 4.85 -8.58
N HIS A 25 0.98 5.50 -8.01
CA HIS A 25 1.85 4.90 -7.00
C HIS A 25 1.90 5.74 -5.73
N PHE A 26 2.28 5.11 -4.64
CA PHE A 26 2.49 5.79 -3.37
C PHE A 26 3.76 6.64 -3.42
N SER A 27 3.62 7.93 -3.12
CA SER A 27 4.71 8.77 -2.63
C SER A 27 5.01 8.39 -1.18
N LYS A 28 6.17 8.82 -0.67
CA LYS A 28 6.52 8.63 0.75
C LYS A 28 5.42 9.15 1.68
N LYS A 29 4.97 10.38 1.41
CA LYS A 29 4.00 11.11 2.24
C LYS A 29 2.62 10.47 2.20
N MET A 30 2.16 10.08 1.02
CA MET A 30 0.90 9.34 0.85
C MET A 30 0.96 7.99 1.55
N CYS A 31 2.07 7.25 1.44
CA CYS A 31 2.25 5.97 2.11
C CYS A 31 2.21 6.14 3.64
N GLU A 32 2.97 7.09 4.19
CA GLU A 32 3.00 7.37 5.63
C GLU A 32 1.61 7.74 6.15
N TRP A 33 0.87 8.58 5.42
CA TRP A 33 -0.50 8.94 5.76
C TRP A 33 -1.44 7.72 5.71
N ALA A 34 -1.41 6.93 4.64
CA ALA A 34 -2.24 5.76 4.46
C ALA A 34 -1.99 4.72 5.57
N VAL A 35 -0.73 4.43 5.85
CA VAL A 35 -0.32 3.50 6.91
C VAL A 35 -0.70 4.02 8.30
N SER A 36 -0.70 5.34 8.52
CA SER A 36 -1.14 5.93 9.79
C SER A 36 -2.61 5.65 10.13
N LYS A 37 -3.44 5.35 9.12
CA LYS A 37 -4.86 5.00 9.27
C LYS A 37 -5.08 3.50 9.55
N MET A 38 -4.06 2.67 9.32
CA MET A 38 -4.16 1.22 9.54
C MET A 38 -4.25 0.88 11.02
N LYS A 39 -5.07 -0.12 11.32
CA LYS A 39 -5.24 -0.68 12.66
C LYS A 39 -5.04 -2.18 12.57
N THR A 40 -4.40 -2.74 13.57
CA THR A 40 -4.31 -4.20 13.72
C THR A 40 -5.25 -4.65 14.82
N LYS A 41 -5.88 -5.80 14.64
CA LYS A 41 -6.75 -6.41 15.65
C LYS A 41 -5.90 -7.36 16.48
N ASP A 42 -5.89 -7.16 17.79
CA ASP A 42 -5.23 -8.11 18.67
C ASP A 42 -6.11 -9.36 18.81
N GLU A 43 -5.66 -10.49 18.27
CA GLU A 43 -6.45 -11.74 18.26
C GLU A 43 -6.81 -12.22 19.67
N SER A 44 -5.94 -11.96 20.64
CA SER A 44 -6.12 -12.35 22.05
C SER A 44 -7.17 -11.53 22.80
N THR A 45 -7.39 -10.27 22.40
CA THR A 45 -8.28 -9.35 23.15
C THR A 45 -9.43 -8.79 22.31
N GLY A 46 -9.41 -9.00 21.00
CA GLY A 46 -10.36 -8.43 20.04
C GLY A 46 -10.27 -6.92 19.86
N LYS A 47 -9.35 -6.23 20.56
CA LYS A 47 -9.21 -4.77 20.54
C LYS A 47 -8.40 -4.32 19.33
N GLN A 48 -8.80 -3.18 18.76
CA GLN A 48 -8.03 -2.51 17.71
C GLN A 48 -6.91 -1.70 18.35
N LYS A 49 -5.68 -1.90 17.88
CA LYS A 49 -4.52 -1.06 18.21
C LYS A 49 -3.93 -0.44 16.94
N LYS A 50 -3.23 0.68 17.10
CA LYS A 50 -2.49 1.29 15.99
C LYS A 50 -1.41 0.33 15.51
N LEU A 51 -1.24 0.22 14.19
CA LEU A 51 -0.16 -0.57 13.61
C LEU A 51 1.20 0.00 14.02
N ASP A 52 2.11 -0.88 14.44
CA ASP A 52 3.53 -0.57 14.48
C ASP A 52 4.09 -0.70 13.06
N ALA A 53 4.18 0.44 12.37
CA ALA A 53 4.44 0.49 10.93
C ALA A 53 5.91 0.20 10.61
N LEU A 54 6.13 -0.62 9.59
CA LEU A 54 7.44 -0.82 8.98
C LEU A 54 7.80 0.37 8.10
N LYS A 55 9.00 0.91 8.30
CA LYS A 55 9.60 1.93 7.43
C LYS A 55 10.15 1.28 6.17
N LYS A 56 10.43 2.11 5.16
CA LYS A 56 11.01 1.65 3.88
C LYS A 56 12.28 0.82 4.09
N ASP A 57 13.21 1.29 4.91
CA ASP A 57 14.47 0.59 5.16
C ASP A 57 14.24 -0.81 5.77
N GLU A 58 13.28 -0.92 6.70
CA GLU A 58 12.91 -2.20 7.32
C GLU A 58 12.27 -3.17 6.32
N VAL A 59 11.45 -2.65 5.40
CA VAL A 59 10.86 -3.46 4.32
C VAL A 59 11.95 -3.91 3.34
N GLU A 60 12.88 -3.04 2.97
CA GLU A 60 14.00 -3.41 2.10
C GLU A 60 14.92 -4.45 2.75
N GLU A 61 15.23 -4.30 4.04
CA GLU A 61 15.99 -5.29 4.80
C GLU A 61 15.25 -6.63 4.90
N LEU A 62 13.93 -6.60 5.12
CA LEU A 62 13.09 -7.79 5.13
C LEU A 62 13.17 -8.54 3.80
N LEU A 63 12.99 -7.85 2.68
CA LEU A 63 13.04 -8.45 1.34
C LEU A 63 14.44 -9.00 1.04
N LYS A 64 15.51 -8.25 1.38
CA LYS A 64 16.91 -8.69 1.22
C LYS A 64 17.21 -9.94 2.07
N LYS A 65 16.77 -9.96 3.32
CA LYS A 65 16.96 -11.09 4.27
C LYS A 65 16.42 -12.40 3.71
N TYR A 66 15.30 -12.35 2.98
CA TYR A 66 14.67 -13.52 2.37
C TYR A 66 14.96 -13.67 0.88
N GLY A 67 15.87 -12.87 0.31
CA GLY A 67 16.28 -12.97 -1.09
C GLY A 67 15.18 -12.64 -2.10
N ILE A 68 14.22 -11.81 -1.72
CA ILE A 68 13.08 -11.43 -2.56
C ILE A 68 13.43 -10.20 -3.40
N LYS A 69 13.22 -10.34 -4.70
CA LYS A 69 13.26 -9.24 -5.67
C LYS A 69 11.85 -8.98 -6.20
N LEU A 70 11.48 -7.70 -6.24
CA LEU A 70 10.22 -7.21 -6.81
C LEU A 70 10.53 -6.66 -8.21
N GLU A 71 9.75 -7.07 -9.21
CA GLU A 71 9.92 -6.64 -10.60
C GLU A 71 8.96 -5.51 -10.98
N LYS A 72 7.79 -5.45 -10.33
CA LYS A 72 6.74 -4.43 -10.60
C LYS A 72 6.64 -3.34 -9.54
N ASP A 73 7.57 -3.29 -8.58
CA ASP A 73 7.54 -2.28 -7.53
C ASP A 73 7.86 -0.88 -8.06
N ALA A 74 7.13 0.12 -7.55
CA ALA A 74 7.35 1.53 -7.86
C ALA A 74 6.98 2.41 -6.66
N GLY A 75 7.76 3.47 -6.43
CA GLY A 75 7.53 4.42 -5.35
C GLY A 75 7.62 3.78 -3.96
N TYR A 76 6.52 3.81 -3.21
CA TYR A 76 6.33 3.23 -1.87
C TYR A 76 5.27 2.12 -1.87
N ASP A 77 4.95 1.55 -3.02
CA ASP A 77 3.92 0.53 -3.18
C ASP A 77 4.21 -0.73 -2.34
N CYS A 78 5.44 -1.25 -2.40
CA CYS A 78 5.86 -2.37 -1.55
C CYS A 78 5.78 -2.05 -0.05
N VAL A 79 6.04 -0.80 0.36
CA VAL A 79 5.98 -0.38 1.76
C VAL A 79 4.54 -0.35 2.25
N TYR A 80 3.62 0.14 1.42
CA TYR A 80 2.20 0.08 1.72
C TYR A 80 1.72 -1.39 1.79
N ALA A 81 2.09 -2.22 0.82
CA ALA A 81 1.72 -3.64 0.81
C ALA A 81 2.25 -4.39 2.04
N ALA A 82 3.49 -4.13 2.45
CA ALA A 82 4.07 -4.71 3.66
C ALA A 82 3.28 -4.35 4.93
N ASN A 83 2.92 -3.07 5.06
CA ASN A 83 2.17 -2.59 6.23
C ASN A 83 0.71 -3.05 6.22
N MET A 84 0.07 -3.10 5.06
CA MET A 84 -1.28 -3.67 4.91
C MET A 84 -1.28 -5.16 5.26
N GLY A 85 -0.32 -5.93 4.72
CA GLY A 85 -0.14 -7.32 5.07
C GLY A 85 0.12 -7.54 6.56
N LYS A 86 0.91 -6.64 7.16
CA LYS A 86 1.17 -6.62 8.61
C LYS A 86 -0.09 -6.32 9.43
N ALA A 87 -0.94 -5.40 8.97
CA ALA A 87 -2.13 -4.98 9.70
C ALA A 87 -3.24 -6.04 9.67
N ASP A 88 -3.50 -6.59 8.48
CA ASP A 88 -4.71 -7.37 8.21
C ASP A 88 -4.51 -8.88 8.38
N TYR A 89 -3.29 -9.37 8.12
CA TYR A 89 -3.03 -10.81 7.99
C TYR A 89 -1.95 -11.35 8.93
N TYR A 90 -1.14 -10.48 9.54
CA TYR A 90 -0.01 -10.92 10.36
C TYR A 90 -0.42 -11.52 11.69
N LYS A 91 0.25 -12.61 12.06
CA LYS A 91 -0.13 -13.51 13.16
C LYS A 91 -1.48 -14.19 12.98
N SER A 92 -2.08 -14.08 11.79
CA SER A 92 -3.25 -14.82 11.36
C SER A 92 -2.88 -15.74 10.18
N SER A 93 -3.28 -15.41 8.95
CA SER A 93 -2.87 -16.13 7.74
C SER A 93 -1.40 -15.94 7.36
N ILE A 94 -0.75 -14.86 7.80
CA ILE A 94 0.70 -14.64 7.66
C ILE A 94 1.36 -14.91 9.02
N ALA A 95 1.99 -16.06 9.17
CA ALA A 95 2.50 -16.54 10.46
C ALA A 95 3.76 -15.78 10.93
N ASP A 96 4.63 -15.42 10.01
CA ASP A 96 5.97 -14.88 10.29
C ASP A 96 6.46 -13.91 9.20
N GLU A 97 7.61 -13.32 9.46
CA GLU A 97 8.26 -12.35 8.57
C GLU A 97 8.58 -12.91 7.19
N SER A 98 8.91 -14.19 7.07
CA SER A 98 9.24 -14.80 5.77
C SER A 98 8.01 -14.89 4.88
N HIS A 99 6.87 -15.28 5.47
CA HIS A 99 5.58 -15.30 4.78
C HIS A 99 5.08 -13.89 4.47
N LEU A 100 5.39 -12.89 5.32
CA LEU A 100 5.09 -11.49 5.00
C LEU A 100 5.88 -11.03 3.77
N ALA A 101 7.16 -11.40 3.69
CA ALA A 101 8.01 -11.07 2.55
C ALA A 101 7.47 -11.72 1.24
N LEU A 102 7.04 -12.98 1.31
CA LEU A 102 6.38 -13.67 0.18
C LEU A 102 5.07 -12.99 -0.21
N PHE A 103 4.25 -12.60 0.76
CA PHE A 103 3.01 -11.86 0.50
C PHE A 103 3.27 -10.56 -0.28
N ILE A 104 4.30 -9.79 0.12
CA ILE A 104 4.67 -8.56 -0.60
C ILE A 104 5.03 -8.91 -2.05
N LYS A 105 5.79 -9.98 -2.27
CA LYS A 105 6.14 -10.43 -3.62
C LYS A 105 4.90 -10.78 -4.43
N ASP A 106 4.06 -11.65 -3.90
CA ASP A 106 2.88 -12.15 -4.61
C ASP A 106 1.90 -11.02 -4.95
N TYR A 107 1.78 -10.03 -4.07
CA TYR A 107 0.89 -8.89 -4.25
C TYR A 107 1.43 -7.84 -5.23
N ILE A 108 2.72 -7.51 -5.15
CA ILE A 108 3.34 -6.50 -6.02
C ILE A 108 3.59 -7.05 -7.42
N ASP A 109 4.11 -8.28 -7.51
CA ASP A 109 4.45 -8.91 -8.80
C ASP A 109 3.26 -9.69 -9.40
N ASP A 110 2.05 -9.52 -8.86
CA ASP A 110 0.83 -10.21 -9.29
C ASP A 110 0.73 -10.25 -10.82
N PRO A 111 0.73 -11.44 -11.46
CA PRO A 111 0.67 -11.56 -12.92
C PRO A 111 -0.57 -10.89 -13.53
N ASP A 112 -1.70 -10.90 -12.84
CA ASP A 112 -2.95 -10.26 -13.29
C ASP A 112 -3.12 -8.82 -12.77
N GLY A 113 -2.24 -8.41 -11.85
CA GLY A 113 -2.13 -7.05 -11.34
C GLY A 113 -1.78 -6.03 -12.43
N TYR A 114 -2.51 -4.92 -12.41
CA TYR A 114 -2.24 -3.75 -13.25
C TYR A 114 -1.27 -2.78 -12.57
N ASP A 115 -0.65 -1.91 -13.36
CA ASP A 115 0.27 -0.88 -12.86
C ASP A 115 -0.42 0.07 -11.87
N GLY A 116 0.20 0.27 -10.70
CA GLY A 116 -0.37 1.06 -9.61
C GLY A 116 -1.52 0.39 -8.85
N LEU A 117 -1.60 -0.94 -8.88
CA LEU A 117 -2.61 -1.74 -8.16
C LEU A 117 -2.76 -1.34 -6.68
N PRO A 118 -1.67 -1.21 -5.87
CA PRO A 118 -1.81 -0.96 -4.44
C PRO A 118 -2.48 0.39 -4.15
N PHE A 119 -2.03 1.45 -4.82
CA PHE A 119 -2.60 2.79 -4.65
C PHE A 119 -4.02 2.89 -5.20
N THR A 120 -4.32 2.22 -6.32
CA THR A 120 -5.67 2.20 -6.88
C THR A 120 -6.67 1.56 -5.91
N ARG A 121 -6.32 0.43 -5.29
CA ARG A 121 -7.18 -0.22 -4.29
C ARG A 121 -7.36 0.66 -3.06
N PHE A 122 -6.28 1.25 -2.54
CA PHE A 122 -6.36 2.20 -1.44
C PHE A 122 -7.28 3.40 -1.73
N TYR A 123 -7.16 3.99 -2.93
CA TYR A 123 -8.03 5.09 -3.33
C TYR A 123 -9.50 4.67 -3.40
N ALA A 124 -9.79 3.47 -3.93
CA ALA A 124 -11.13 2.91 -3.92
C ALA A 124 -11.68 2.71 -2.49
N ASP A 125 -10.84 2.26 -1.55
CA ASP A 125 -11.22 2.13 -0.13
C ASP A 125 -11.50 3.48 0.51
N CYS A 126 -10.73 4.54 0.18
CA CYS A 126 -11.02 5.89 0.63
C CYS A 126 -12.40 6.38 0.14
N ILE A 127 -12.74 6.10 -1.12
CA ILE A 127 -14.08 6.40 -1.67
C ILE A 127 -15.15 5.61 -0.91
N GLY A 128 -14.99 4.29 -0.80
CA GLY A 128 -15.98 3.40 -0.19
C GLY A 128 -16.21 3.67 1.30
N SER A 129 -15.16 4.08 2.02
CA SER A 129 -15.22 4.43 3.45
C SER A 129 -15.60 5.89 3.73
N GLY A 130 -15.67 6.73 2.70
CA GLY A 130 -15.88 8.18 2.87
C GLY A 130 -14.69 8.89 3.53
N THR A 131 -13.47 8.35 3.40
CA THR A 131 -12.25 8.95 3.93
C THR A 131 -11.69 9.97 2.94
N PRO A 132 -11.71 11.29 3.25
CA PRO A 132 -11.19 12.29 2.32
C PRO A 132 -9.66 12.23 2.27
N ILE A 133 -9.12 12.30 1.06
CA ILE A 133 -7.70 12.57 0.80
C ILE A 133 -7.58 14.07 0.56
N ILE A 134 -6.84 14.77 1.43
CA ILE A 134 -6.49 16.17 1.23
C ILE A 134 -5.27 16.18 0.30
N TRP A 135 -5.51 16.24 -1.00
CA TRP A 135 -4.48 16.00 -2.02
C TRP A 135 -3.32 17.01 -1.96
N GLU A 136 -3.61 18.25 -1.60
CA GLU A 136 -2.63 19.32 -1.39
C GLU A 136 -1.64 18.96 -0.28
N ASP A 137 -2.09 18.22 0.74
CA ASP A 137 -1.24 17.73 1.81
C ASP A 137 -0.41 16.52 1.38
N MET A 138 -0.69 15.88 0.24
CA MET A 138 -0.03 14.64 -0.20
C MET A 138 1.07 14.84 -1.25
N MET A 139 1.23 16.09 -1.73
CA MET A 139 2.36 16.51 -2.57
C MET A 139 3.70 16.42 -1.84
#